data_AF-A0A7X9PLT8-F1
#
_entry.id   AF-A0A7X9PLT8-F1
#
_cell.length_a   1.000
_cell.length_b   1.000
_cell.length_c   1.000
_cell.angle_alpha   90.00
_cell.angle_beta   90.00
_cell.angle_gamma   90.00
#
_symmetry.space_group_name_H-M   'P 1'
#
loop_
_entity.id
_entity.type
_entity.pdbx_description
1 polymer ?
#
loop_
_entity_poly.entity_id
_entity_poly.type
_entity_poly.pdbx_seq_one_letter_code
_entity_poly.pdbx_strand_id
1 'polypeptide(L)'
;MNLTYLKHNEINKQKWENCILNAINGNLYAYAWYLDIVSPNWEAFVSDNYEVVIPLTVKKMLGFRTLQQPLFTQQLGVFTTN
;
A
#
# COMPACT_ATOMS: atom_id res chain seq x y z
N MET A 1 -3.76 -15.11 -10.77
CA MET A 1 -3.24 -14.10 -9.84
C MET A 1 -4.04 -14.17 -8.56
N ASN A 2 -3.42 -14.59 -7.46
CA ASN A 2 -4.05 -14.54 -6.15
C ASN A 2 -3.65 -13.24 -5.45
N LEU A 3 -4.57 -12.66 -4.67
CA LEU A 3 -4.29 -11.50 -3.82
C LEU A 3 -4.35 -11.93 -2.37
N THR A 4 -3.25 -11.70 -1.66
CA THR A 4 -3.14 -11.97 -0.23
C THR A 4 -3.24 -10.66 0.53
N TYR A 5 -4.11 -10.65 1.53
CA TYR A 5 -4.20 -9.57 2.48
C TYR A 5 -3.09 -9.68 3.53
N LEU A 6 -2.39 -8.58 3.79
CA LEU A 6 -1.28 -8.51 4.74
C LEU A 6 -1.49 -7.40 5.76
N LYS A 7 -1.25 -7.72 7.02
CA LYS A 7 -1.00 -6.76 8.10
C LYS A 7 0.32 -6.03 7.86
N HIS A 8 0.46 -4.85 8.44
CA HIS A 8 1.64 -3.99 8.26
C HIS A 8 2.97 -4.73 8.48
N ASN A 9 3.05 -5.57 9.52
CA ASN A 9 4.24 -6.33 9.88
C ASN A 9 4.53 -7.54 8.97
N GLU A 10 3.58 -7.95 8.14
CA GLU A 10 3.74 -9.05 7.18
C GLU A 10 4.24 -8.52 5.81
N ILE A 11 4.23 -7.21 5.61
CA ILE A 11 4.64 -6.59 4.34
C ILE A 11 6.16 -6.64 4.21
N ASN A 12 6.65 -7.35 3.19
CA ASN A 12 8.03 -7.23 2.75
C ASN A 12 8.24 -5.87 2.05
N LYS A 13 8.72 -4.87 2.79
CA LYS A 13 8.95 -3.52 2.29
C LYS A 13 9.94 -3.47 1.12
N GLN A 14 10.95 -4.34 1.07
CA GLN A 14 11.89 -4.38 -0.05
C GLN A 14 11.22 -4.79 -1.36
N LYS A 15 10.37 -5.83 -1.33
CA LYS A 15 9.59 -6.25 -2.51
C LYS A 15 8.54 -5.22 -2.90
N TRP A 16 7.91 -4.59 -1.92
CA TRP A 16 6.99 -3.48 -2.13
C TRP A 16 7.65 -2.31 -2.87
N GLU A 17 8.78 -1.83 -2.36
CA GLU A 17 9.57 -0.74 -2.96
C GLU A 17 9.98 -1.09 -4.39
N ASN A 18 10.41 -2.34 -4.63
CA ASN A 18 10.73 -2.80 -5.99
C ASN A 18 9.51 -2.77 -6.93
N CYS A 19 8.31 -3.12 -6.45
CA CYS A 19 7.09 -3.00 -7.24
C CYS A 19 6.81 -1.54 -7.60
N ILE A 20 6.77 -0.65 -6.60
CA ILE A 20 6.46 0.77 -6.80
C ILE A 20 7.47 1.44 -7.73
N LEU A 21 8.76 1.12 -7.59
CA LEU A 21 9.82 1.66 -8.43
C LEU A 21 9.66 1.27 -9.92
N ASN A 22 9.17 0.06 -10.19
CA ASN A 22 9.00 -0.47 -11.54
C ASN A 22 7.55 -0.40 -12.05
N ALA A 23 6.62 0.17 -11.29
CA ALA A 23 5.22 0.16 -11.64
C ALA A 23 4.93 1.14 -12.79
N ILE A 24 4.10 0.72 -13.75
CA ILE A 24 3.68 1.56 -14.90
C ILE A 24 2.95 2.84 -14.47
N ASN A 25 2.38 2.81 -13.26
CA ASN A 25 1.64 3.89 -12.63
C ASN A 25 2.19 4.25 -11.25
N GLY A 26 3.47 3.93 -10.99
CA GLY A 26 4.16 4.23 -9.73
C GLY A 26 4.13 5.73 -9.42
N ASN A 27 3.91 6.07 -8.14
CA ASN A 27 3.93 7.45 -7.68
C ASN A 27 4.50 7.58 -6.27
N LEU A 28 4.88 8.81 -5.90
CA LEU A 28 5.51 9.14 -4.61
C LEU A 28 4.68 8.68 -3.40
N TYR A 29 3.35 8.72 -3.50
CA TYR A 29 2.46 8.42 -2.39
C TYR A 29 2.42 6.94 -2.02
N ALA A 30 2.81 6.06 -2.94
CA ALA A 30 2.76 4.62 -2.74
C ALA A 30 4.04 4.04 -2.11
N TYR A 31 5.10 4.83 -1.99
CA TYR A 31 6.34 4.40 -1.35
C TYR A 31 6.09 4.07 0.13
N ALA A 32 6.74 3.02 0.63
CA ALA A 32 6.48 2.52 1.97
C ALA A 32 6.82 3.57 3.04
N TRP A 33 7.94 4.27 2.86
CA TRP A 33 8.34 5.36 3.77
C TRP A 33 7.30 6.49 3.83
N TYR A 34 6.63 6.79 2.72
CA TYR A 34 5.62 7.83 2.65
C TYR A 34 4.35 7.38 3.37
N LEU A 35 3.89 6.15 3.07
CA LEU A 35 2.75 5.52 3.72
C LEU A 35 2.95 5.37 5.23
N ASP A 36 4.18 5.07 5.68
CA ASP A 36 4.53 5.00 7.10
C ASP A 36 4.28 6.34 7.82
N ILE A 37 4.47 7.47 7.13
CA ILE A 37 4.25 8.82 7.68
C ILE A 37 2.77 9.19 7.65
N VAL A 38 2.11 9.05 6.49
CA VAL A 38 0.75 9.59 6.31
C VAL A 38 -0.36 8.65 6.78
N SER A 39 -0.06 7.35 6.87
CA SER A 39 -1.01 6.31 7.30
C SER A 39 -0.26 5.22 8.09
N PRO A 40 0.23 5.52 9.30
CA PRO A 40 0.99 4.55 10.10
C PRO A 40 0.21 3.25 10.32
N ASN A 41 0.90 2.12 10.25
CA ASN A 41 0.31 0.77 10.29
C ASN A 41 -0.66 0.46 9.12
N TRP A 42 -0.44 1.09 7.97
CA TRP A 42 -1.13 0.74 6.72
C TRP A 42 -0.95 -0.76 6.40
N GLU A 43 -1.93 -1.30 5.69
CA GLU A 43 -1.99 -2.71 5.31
C GLU A 43 -1.98 -2.84 3.79
N ALA A 44 -1.98 -4.06 3.29
CA ALA A 44 -1.91 -4.26 1.85
C ALA A 44 -2.75 -5.43 1.36
N PHE A 45 -3.15 -5.34 0.09
CA PHE A 45 -3.24 -6.53 -0.74
C PHE A 45 -2.01 -6.61 -1.64
N VAL A 46 -1.44 -7.80 -1.76
CA VAL A 46 -0.32 -8.06 -2.67
C VAL A 46 -0.57 -9.33 -3.46
N SER A 47 -0.07 -9.37 -4.68
CA SER A 47 0.10 -10.62 -5.42
C SER A 47 1.27 -11.44 -4.86
N ASP A 48 1.31 -12.73 -5.16
CA ASP A 48 2.30 -13.69 -4.62
C ASP A 48 3.77 -13.21 -4.74
N ASN A 49 4.10 -12.49 -5.81
CA ASN A 49 5.44 -11.97 -6.08
C ASN A 49 5.56 -10.43 -5.98
N TYR A 50 4.56 -9.74 -5.43
CA TYR A 50 4.50 -8.27 -5.41
C TYR A 50 4.51 -7.63 -6.81
N GLU A 51 4.10 -8.34 -7.86
CA GLU A 51 3.90 -7.73 -9.20
C GLU A 51 2.78 -6.69 -9.19
N VAL A 52 1.75 -6.96 -8.36
CA VAL A 52 0.66 -6.05 -8.02
C VAL A 52 0.66 -5.79 -6.51
N VAL A 53 0.56 -4.51 -6.14
CA VAL A 53 0.45 -4.05 -4.75
C VAL A 53 -0.66 -2.99 -4.59
N ILE A 54 -1.42 -3.06 -3.50
CA ILE A 54 -2.54 -2.17 -3.21
C ILE A 54 -2.43 -1.69 -1.75
N PRO A 55 -2.09 -0.42 -1.50
CA PRO A 55 -1.99 0.09 -0.14
C PRO A 55 -3.38 0.33 0.44
N LEU A 56 -3.57 -0.13 1.68
CA LEU A 56 -4.78 0.03 2.45
C LEU A 56 -4.50 1.00 3.61
N THR A 57 -4.97 2.23 3.44
CA THR A 57 -4.79 3.32 4.41
C THR A 57 -5.86 3.24 5.50
N VAL A 58 -5.65 2.28 6.38
CA VAL A 58 -6.58 1.95 7.46
C VAL A 58 -6.61 3.05 8.52
N LYS A 59 -7.81 3.49 8.88
CA LYS A 59 -8.05 4.34 10.05
C LYS A 59 -9.05 3.67 11.00
N LYS A 60 -8.81 3.82 12.30
CA LYS A 60 -9.76 3.41 13.34
C LYS A 60 -10.45 4.66 13.91
N MET A 61 -11.77 4.71 13.82
CA MET A 61 -12.56 5.81 14.38
C MET A 61 -13.79 5.23 15.08
N LEU A 62 -13.99 5.61 16.35
CA LEU A 62 -15.13 5.17 17.17
C LEU A 62 -15.37 3.64 17.15
N GLY A 63 -14.28 2.86 17.16
CA GLY A 63 -14.34 1.38 17.13
C GLY A 63 -14.47 0.77 15.73
N PHE A 64 -14.86 1.55 14.72
CA PHE A 64 -14.95 1.10 13.33
C PHE A 64 -13.61 1.25 12.62
N ARG A 65 -13.40 0.35 11.66
CA ARG A 65 -12.20 0.30 10.83
C ARG A 65 -12.58 0.67 9.40
N THR A 66 -12.00 1.74 8.90
CA THR A 66 -12.31 2.30 7.58
C THR A 66 -11.04 2.46 6.75
N LEU A 67 -11.19 2.53 5.43
CA LEU A 67 -10.13 3.01 4.54
C LEU A 67 -10.39 4.50 4.29
N GLN A 68 -9.37 5.32 4.49
CA GLN A 68 -9.47 6.77 4.27
C GLN A 68 -8.26 7.23 3.46
N GLN A 69 -8.50 8.08 2.45
CA GLN A 69 -7.40 8.79 1.77
C GLN A 69 -6.58 9.60 2.79
N PRO A 70 -5.24 9.40 2.86
CA PRO A 70 -4.40 10.15 3.77
C PRO A 70 -4.30 11.62 3.39
N LEU A 71 -3.96 12.46 4.36
CA LEU A 71 -3.64 13.86 4.08
C LEU A 71 -2.41 13.94 3.17
N PHE A 72 -2.36 15.00 2.35
CA PHE A 72 -1.25 15.27 1.42
C PHE A 72 -1.04 14.20 0.33
N THR A 73 -1.98 13.27 0.18
CA THR A 73 -1.94 12.19 -0.81
C THR A 73 -2.99 12.44 -1.88
N GLN A 74 -2.58 12.79 -3.10
CA GLN A 74 -3.53 13.10 -4.18
C GLN A 74 -4.28 11.87 -4.68
N GLN A 75 -3.58 10.74 -4.84
CA GLN A 75 -4.18 9.48 -5.30
C GLN A 75 -3.38 8.27 -4.84
N LEU A 76 -4.10 7.20 -4.53
CA LEU A 76 -3.61 5.85 -4.31
C LEU A 76 -4.48 4.89 -5.13
N GLY A 77 -3.99 3.67 -5.34
CA GLY A 77 -4.74 2.69 -6.10
C GLY A 77 -3.99 1.38 -6.22
N VAL A 78 -4.23 0.67 -7.31
CA VAL A 78 -3.51 -0.55 -7.67
C VAL A 78 -2.24 -0.15 -8.38
N PHE A 79 -1.08 -0.64 -7.92
CA PHE A 79 0.20 -0.44 -8.59
C PHE A 79 0.68 -1.76 -9.16
N THR A 80 1.18 -1.74 -10.40
CA THR A 80 1.56 -2.96 -11.13
C THR A 80 2.76 -2.72 -12.03
N THR A 81 3.64 -3.71 -12.14
CA THR A 81 4.77 -3.70 -13.08
C THR A 81 4.38 -4.13 -14.50
N ASN A 82 3.15 -4.61 -14.69
CA ASN A 82 2.60 -5.12 -15.96
C ASN A 82 1.28 -4.42 -16.33
#